data_AF-A0A3M9YC01-F1
#
_entry.id   AF-A0A3M9YC01-F1
#
_cell.length_a   1.000
_cell.length_b   1.000
_cell.length_c   1.000
_cell.angle_alpha   90.00
_cell.angle_beta   90.00
_cell.angle_gamma   90.00
#
_symmetry.space_group_name_H-M   'P 1'
#
loop_
_entity.id
_entity.type
_entity.pdbx_description
1 polymer ?
#
loop_
_entity_poly.entity_id
_entity_poly.type
_entity_poly.pdbx_seq_one_letter_code
_entity_poly.pdbx_strand_id
1 'polypeptide(L)'
;MLSLLLFAAAVAAQCTLPTTPLASTITEPFGIQVQNPAFPEIHNRYLYLWDAGGGDKHLYLNPAGVPATTLTLDAGVLELGPLFAVINGEYTAWDNTTKLFTTQRGDPRAIFEPTHACNPDTTAPQIELAFTGRQTSPPGGHICVRLASGNRHEFRYSPPQNPAHDPSRPCIPVVLALTRDVPPPQPAPTTITTITTTTTTTTAGPPVVPSATAAPAPFRDVTALGWRFVGCAPEEGPAGDGLGRTLGGALHADDGLTNEVCVAFCRGRGFRFAGSEYRRECWCGNTLAETRVPGTTAASLAGCRLPCAGDGAQICGGRGWMSLYEACVEGGSCVNAEFES
;
A
#
# COMPACT_ATOMS: atom_id res chain seq x y z
N MET A 1 -3.36 40.73 -26.24
CA MET A 1 -2.09 40.77 -25.49
C MET A 1 -1.60 39.33 -25.36
N LEU A 2 -0.52 39.02 -26.06
CA LEU A 2 0.09 37.70 -26.17
C LEU A 2 0.93 37.46 -24.91
N SER A 3 0.48 36.61 -23.99
CA SER A 3 1.30 36.22 -22.83
C SER A 3 2.16 35.02 -23.21
N LEU A 4 3.45 35.30 -23.45
CA LEU A 4 4.51 34.31 -23.47
C LEU A 4 4.66 33.76 -22.05
N LEU A 5 4.21 32.54 -21.81
CA LEU A 5 4.60 31.76 -20.65
C LEU A 5 6.02 31.24 -20.90
N LEU A 6 7.01 31.87 -20.27
CA LEU A 6 8.35 31.29 -20.15
C LEU A 6 8.25 30.03 -19.29
N PHE A 7 8.38 28.87 -19.91
CA PHE A 7 8.77 27.66 -19.18
C PHE A 7 10.22 27.86 -18.73
N ALA A 8 10.43 28.02 -17.42
CA ALA A 8 11.75 27.85 -16.83
C ALA A 8 12.17 26.40 -17.09
N ALA A 9 13.11 26.19 -18.01
CA ALA A 9 13.78 24.91 -18.16
C ALA A 9 14.50 24.63 -16.85
N ALA A 10 14.02 23.65 -16.09
CA ALA A 10 14.75 23.12 -14.95
C ALA A 10 16.11 22.62 -15.49
N VAL A 11 17.19 23.23 -15.01
CA VAL A 11 18.55 22.79 -15.34
C VAL A 11 18.70 21.40 -14.71
N ALA A 12 18.59 20.34 -15.51
CA ALA A 12 18.89 19.00 -15.05
C ALA A 12 20.29 19.01 -14.44
N ALA A 13 20.44 18.49 -13.23
CA ALA A 13 21.74 18.41 -12.57
C ALA A 13 22.68 17.54 -13.42
N GLN A 14 23.67 18.17 -14.06
CA GLN A 14 24.56 17.46 -14.99
C GLN A 14 25.76 16.90 -14.24
N CYS A 15 25.64 15.65 -13.80
CA CYS A 15 26.78 14.83 -13.46
C CYS A 15 27.54 14.43 -14.74
N THR A 16 28.83 14.08 -14.62
CA THR A 16 29.57 13.52 -15.75
C THR A 16 29.21 12.05 -15.92
N LEU A 17 28.48 11.73 -16.99
CA LEU A 17 28.06 10.37 -17.30
C LEU A 17 29.21 9.56 -17.92
N PRO A 18 29.38 8.29 -17.54
CA PRO A 18 30.26 7.37 -18.27
C PRO A 18 29.81 7.21 -19.72
N THR A 19 30.76 7.06 -20.63
CA THR A 19 30.50 6.83 -22.06
C THR A 19 30.49 5.35 -22.44
N THR A 20 30.87 4.47 -21.51
CA THR A 20 30.90 3.02 -21.72
C THR A 20 29.47 2.50 -21.91
N PRO A 21 29.16 1.84 -23.04
CA PRO A 21 27.87 1.20 -23.25
C PRO A 21 27.58 0.19 -22.15
N LEU A 22 26.33 0.15 -21.70
CA LEU A 22 25.87 -0.83 -20.73
C LEU A 22 25.35 -2.08 -21.46
N ALA A 23 25.64 -3.25 -20.90
CA ALA A 23 25.12 -4.50 -21.43
C ALA A 23 23.63 -4.65 -21.10
N SER A 24 22.87 -5.26 -22.01
CA SER A 24 21.46 -5.63 -21.78
C SER A 24 21.30 -6.83 -20.83
N THR A 25 22.41 -7.47 -20.42
CA THR A 25 22.44 -8.54 -19.43
C THR A 25 23.28 -8.11 -18.23
N ILE A 26 22.72 -8.24 -17.03
CA ILE A 26 23.34 -7.98 -15.73
C ILE A 26 23.08 -9.21 -14.85
N THR A 27 24.12 -10.04 -14.70
CA THR A 27 24.05 -11.28 -13.91
C THR A 27 24.26 -11.06 -12.42
N GLU A 28 24.89 -9.95 -12.05
CA GLU A 28 25.10 -9.58 -10.66
C GLU A 28 23.77 -9.14 -10.03
N PRO A 29 23.37 -9.72 -8.89
CA PRO A 29 22.14 -9.34 -8.18
C PRO A 29 22.06 -7.84 -7.89
N PHE A 30 20.86 -7.28 -8.08
CA PHE A 30 20.56 -5.89 -7.73
C PHE A 30 19.13 -5.73 -7.21
N GLY A 31 18.86 -4.55 -6.66
CA GLY A 31 17.52 -4.04 -6.41
C GLY A 31 17.22 -2.79 -7.23
N ILE A 32 16.00 -2.29 -7.10
CA ILE A 32 15.54 -1.10 -7.81
C ILE A 32 15.05 -0.07 -6.80
N GLN A 33 15.58 1.15 -6.88
CA GLN A 33 15.04 2.32 -6.22
C GLN A 33 14.24 3.14 -7.24
N VAL A 34 13.01 3.48 -6.89
CA VAL A 34 12.15 4.35 -7.69
C VAL A 34 12.48 5.80 -7.40
N GLN A 35 12.63 6.57 -8.47
CA GLN A 35 12.89 8.01 -8.39
C GLN A 35 11.84 8.80 -9.14
N ASN A 36 11.32 9.83 -8.48
CA ASN A 36 10.51 10.87 -9.09
C ASN A 36 10.41 12.06 -8.11
N PRO A 37 11.32 13.05 -8.18
CA PRO A 37 11.34 14.19 -7.26
C PRO A 37 10.05 15.01 -7.23
N ALA A 38 9.23 14.94 -8.29
CA ALA A 38 7.93 15.62 -8.34
C ALA A 38 6.86 14.95 -7.46
N PHE A 39 7.09 13.70 -7.03
CA PHE A 39 6.17 12.90 -6.21
C PHE A 39 6.93 12.29 -5.01
N PRO A 40 7.16 13.08 -3.94
CA PRO A 40 7.94 12.66 -2.77
C PRO A 40 7.44 11.38 -2.09
N GLU A 41 6.15 11.06 -2.21
CA GLU A 41 5.51 9.88 -1.64
C GLU A 41 5.94 8.54 -2.30
N ILE A 42 6.49 8.61 -3.51
CA ILE A 42 7.07 7.46 -4.23
C ILE A 42 8.58 7.57 -4.41
N HIS A 43 9.14 8.77 -4.31
CA HIS A 43 10.55 9.00 -4.52
C HIS A 43 11.40 8.29 -3.46
N ASN A 44 12.49 7.67 -3.92
CA ASN A 44 13.47 6.94 -3.10
C ASN A 44 12.93 5.71 -2.38
N ARG A 45 11.72 5.26 -2.76
CA ARG A 45 11.16 3.98 -2.35
C ARG A 45 11.73 2.85 -3.19
N TYR A 46 11.77 1.65 -2.62
CA TYR A 46 12.39 0.48 -3.23
C TYR A 46 11.34 -0.48 -3.76
N LEU A 47 11.68 -1.17 -4.84
CA LEU A 47 10.88 -2.26 -5.38
C LEU A 47 10.89 -3.46 -4.42
N TYR A 48 9.70 -3.89 -4.03
CA TYR A 48 9.42 -5.01 -3.15
C TYR A 48 8.51 -6.03 -3.86
N LEU A 49 8.61 -7.28 -3.41
CA LEU A 49 7.93 -8.44 -3.94
C LEU A 49 6.81 -8.86 -2.99
N TRP A 50 5.61 -9.04 -3.53
CA TRP A 50 4.47 -9.55 -2.79
C TRP A 50 4.01 -10.88 -3.37
N ASP A 51 3.83 -11.88 -2.51
CA ASP A 51 3.26 -13.17 -2.88
C ASP A 51 1.77 -13.04 -3.24
N ALA A 52 1.44 -13.24 -4.51
CA ALA A 52 0.08 -13.12 -5.02
C ALA A 52 -0.67 -14.46 -5.11
N GLY A 53 -0.01 -15.57 -4.74
CA GLY A 53 -0.49 -16.92 -5.00
C GLY A 53 -0.16 -17.39 -6.43
N GLY A 54 -0.32 -18.69 -6.69
CA GLY A 54 -0.08 -19.27 -8.02
C GLY A 54 1.38 -19.23 -8.53
N GLY A 55 2.34 -18.89 -7.65
CA GLY A 55 3.77 -18.79 -7.99
C GLY A 55 4.22 -17.41 -8.46
N ASP A 56 3.29 -16.47 -8.67
CA ASP A 56 3.60 -15.12 -9.13
C ASP A 56 4.10 -14.23 -7.99
N LYS A 57 4.98 -13.27 -8.32
CA LYS A 57 5.33 -12.17 -7.42
C LYS A 57 4.88 -10.85 -8.02
N HIS A 58 4.03 -10.13 -7.30
CA HIS A 58 3.62 -8.80 -7.67
C HIS A 58 4.69 -7.78 -7.26
N LEU A 59 4.87 -6.78 -8.10
CA LEU A 59 5.81 -5.70 -7.89
C LEU A 59 5.10 -4.54 -7.21
N TYR A 60 5.61 -4.13 -6.04
CA TYR A 60 5.10 -2.99 -5.28
C TYR A 60 6.25 -2.13 -4.76
N LEU A 61 5.96 -0.89 -4.37
CA LEU A 61 6.90 -0.13 -3.55
C LEU A 61 6.85 -0.55 -2.09
N ASN A 62 8.01 -0.57 -1.42
CA ASN A 62 8.12 -0.73 0.03
C ASN A 62 7.17 0.24 0.77
N PRO A 63 6.54 -0.15 1.89
CA PRO A 63 6.82 -1.33 2.70
C PRO A 63 6.05 -2.59 2.26
N ALA A 64 5.41 -2.59 1.09
CA ALA A 64 4.59 -3.71 0.67
C ALA A 64 5.42 -4.92 0.20
N GLY A 65 5.54 -5.92 1.06
CA GLY A 65 6.14 -7.21 0.71
C GLY A 65 7.57 -7.32 1.24
N VAL A 66 8.42 -8.05 0.53
CA VAL A 66 9.83 -8.23 0.88
C VAL A 66 10.74 -7.52 -0.13
N PRO A 67 11.93 -7.05 0.28
CA PRO A 67 12.89 -6.42 -0.64
C PRO A 67 13.18 -7.26 -1.90
N ALA A 68 13.15 -6.64 -3.08
CA ALA A 68 13.61 -7.25 -4.32
C ALA A 68 15.11 -6.97 -4.50
N THR A 69 15.99 -7.74 -3.84
CA THR A 69 17.46 -7.50 -3.87
C THR A 69 18.23 -8.49 -4.73
N THR A 70 17.53 -9.46 -5.32
CA THR A 70 18.13 -10.55 -6.12
C THR A 70 17.65 -10.51 -7.56
N LEU A 71 17.32 -9.33 -8.07
CA LEU A 71 16.94 -9.17 -9.46
C LEU A 71 18.18 -9.31 -10.35
N THR A 72 17.98 -9.92 -11.50
CA THR A 72 18.94 -9.92 -12.61
C THR A 72 18.27 -9.34 -13.84
N LEU A 73 19.08 -9.00 -14.84
CA LEU A 73 18.59 -8.59 -16.15
C LEU A 73 19.18 -9.55 -17.18
N ASP A 74 18.36 -10.16 -18.04
CA ASP A 74 18.85 -10.92 -19.18
C ASP A 74 18.19 -10.47 -20.47
N ALA A 75 19.00 -10.06 -21.45
CA ALA A 75 18.54 -9.53 -22.73
C ALA A 75 17.43 -8.44 -22.57
N GLY A 76 17.55 -7.60 -21.54
CA GLY A 76 16.60 -6.54 -21.21
C GLY A 76 15.36 -6.98 -20.42
N VAL A 77 15.23 -8.26 -20.04
CA VAL A 77 14.12 -8.75 -19.22
C VAL A 77 14.56 -8.84 -17.76
N LEU A 78 13.79 -8.25 -16.86
CA LEU A 78 14.01 -8.40 -15.42
C LEU A 78 13.61 -9.81 -14.97
N GLU A 79 14.51 -10.46 -14.24
CA GLU A 79 14.34 -11.82 -13.73
C GLU A 79 14.46 -11.89 -12.21
N LEU A 80 13.68 -12.80 -11.62
CA LEU A 80 13.73 -13.16 -10.21
C LEU A 80 13.78 -14.69 -10.13
N GLY A 81 15.00 -15.23 -10.17
CA GLY A 81 15.21 -16.66 -10.32
C GLY A 81 14.48 -17.18 -11.57
N PRO A 82 13.48 -18.07 -11.46
CA PRO A 82 12.75 -18.58 -12.62
C PRO A 82 11.60 -17.66 -13.10
N LEU A 83 11.35 -16.53 -12.42
CA LEU A 83 10.24 -15.62 -12.74
C LEU A 83 10.73 -14.48 -13.64
N PHE A 84 9.89 -14.06 -14.59
CA PHE A 84 10.19 -12.98 -15.51
C PHE A 84 9.22 -11.82 -15.30
N ALA A 85 9.69 -10.58 -15.42
CA ALA A 85 8.84 -9.40 -15.41
C ALA A 85 7.98 -9.32 -16.69
N VAL A 86 6.68 -9.24 -16.51
CA VAL A 86 5.67 -9.31 -17.57
C VAL A 86 4.63 -8.22 -17.41
N ILE A 87 4.09 -7.76 -18.54
CA ILE A 87 2.96 -6.84 -18.58
C ILE A 87 1.76 -7.61 -19.11
N ASN A 88 0.89 -8.05 -18.19
CA ASN A 88 -0.36 -8.71 -18.53
C ASN A 88 -1.27 -8.86 -17.29
N GLY A 89 -2.27 -9.75 -17.39
CA GLY A 89 -3.01 -10.31 -16.26
C GLY A 89 -4.16 -9.42 -15.80
N GLU A 90 -3.90 -8.14 -15.59
CA GLU A 90 -4.88 -7.19 -15.08
C GLU A 90 -4.78 -5.87 -15.86
N TYR A 91 -5.81 -5.61 -16.68
CA TYR A 91 -6.00 -4.36 -17.41
C TYR A 91 -7.03 -3.49 -16.68
N THR A 92 -6.79 -2.18 -16.61
CA THR A 92 -7.75 -1.22 -16.08
C THR A 92 -8.17 -0.24 -17.16
N ALA A 93 -9.47 -0.22 -17.44
CA ALA A 93 -10.02 0.60 -18.52
C ALA A 93 -9.99 2.11 -18.24
N TRP A 94 -10.15 2.53 -16.98
CA TRP A 94 -10.32 3.95 -16.63
C TRP A 94 -9.01 4.76 -16.64
N ASP A 95 -7.85 4.11 -16.49
CA ASP A 95 -6.53 4.72 -16.68
C ASP A 95 -5.75 4.09 -17.84
N ASN A 96 -6.37 3.13 -18.55
CA ASN A 96 -5.76 2.39 -19.66
C ASN A 96 -4.36 1.83 -19.30
N THR A 97 -4.21 1.35 -18.07
CA THR A 97 -2.98 0.72 -17.60
C THR A 97 -3.09 -0.80 -17.54
N THR A 98 -1.95 -1.47 -17.68
CA THR A 98 -1.83 -2.92 -17.47
C THR A 98 -0.83 -3.21 -16.35
N LYS A 99 -1.12 -4.18 -15.48
CA LYS A 99 -0.23 -4.56 -14.38
C LYS A 99 1.13 -5.04 -14.88
N LEU A 100 2.18 -4.62 -14.17
CA LEU A 100 3.52 -5.19 -14.26
C LEU A 100 3.74 -6.11 -13.04
N PHE A 101 4.04 -7.38 -13.28
CA PHE A 101 4.29 -8.37 -12.23
C PHE A 101 5.32 -9.40 -12.72
N THR A 102 5.65 -10.41 -11.92
CA THR A 102 6.55 -11.48 -12.33
C THR A 102 5.89 -12.85 -12.29
N THR A 103 6.21 -13.68 -13.28
CA THR A 103 5.65 -15.04 -13.41
C THR A 103 6.57 -15.96 -14.22
N GLN A 104 6.39 -17.26 -14.06
CA GLN A 104 6.99 -18.28 -14.92
C GLN A 104 6.24 -18.44 -16.26
N ARG A 105 5.00 -17.94 -16.34
CA ARG A 105 4.16 -18.06 -17.54
C ARG A 105 4.75 -17.31 -18.75
N GLY A 106 4.32 -17.70 -19.95
CA GLY A 106 4.71 -17.08 -21.22
C GLY A 106 4.05 -15.73 -21.51
N ASP A 107 3.72 -14.95 -20.48
CA ASP A 107 3.13 -13.62 -20.64
C ASP A 107 4.13 -12.63 -21.30
N PRO A 108 3.66 -11.60 -22.05
CA PRO A 108 4.54 -10.65 -22.71
C PRO A 108 5.52 -9.96 -21.75
N ARG A 109 6.83 -10.07 -22.02
CA ARG A 109 7.89 -9.50 -21.18
C ARG A 109 7.88 -7.96 -21.20
N ALA A 110 8.24 -7.37 -20.08
CA ALA A 110 8.66 -5.97 -20.03
C ALA A 110 10.13 -5.88 -20.43
N ILE A 111 10.45 -5.04 -21.41
CA ILE A 111 11.80 -4.88 -21.94
C ILE A 111 12.38 -3.56 -21.43
N PHE A 112 13.61 -3.64 -20.91
CA PHE A 112 14.37 -2.54 -20.37
C PHE A 112 15.75 -2.46 -21.02
N GLU A 113 16.27 -1.26 -21.15
CA GLU A 113 17.62 -0.97 -21.59
C GLU A 113 18.34 -0.19 -20.48
N PRO A 114 19.48 -0.69 -19.98
CA PRO A 114 20.28 0.05 -19.01
C PRO A 114 20.87 1.32 -19.63
N THR A 115 20.71 2.45 -18.96
CA THR A 115 21.27 3.75 -19.37
C THR A 115 22.03 4.40 -18.23
N HIS A 116 23.05 5.19 -18.55
CA HIS A 116 23.70 6.06 -17.55
C HIS A 116 22.85 7.30 -17.36
N ALA A 117 22.64 7.69 -16.10
CA ALA A 117 21.90 8.88 -15.74
C ALA A 117 22.46 9.51 -14.46
N CYS A 118 21.98 10.70 -14.12
CA CYS A 118 22.36 11.39 -12.91
C CYS A 118 21.29 11.20 -11.85
N ASN A 119 21.73 10.77 -10.66
CA ASN A 119 20.85 10.70 -9.51
C ASN A 119 20.29 12.11 -9.20
N PRO A 120 18.96 12.27 -9.09
CA PRO A 120 18.35 13.59 -8.97
C PRO A 120 18.63 14.27 -7.62
N ASP A 121 18.97 13.51 -6.58
CA ASP A 121 19.22 14.04 -5.23
C ASP A 121 20.70 14.30 -4.96
N THR A 122 21.54 13.38 -5.40
CA THR A 122 22.98 13.38 -5.07
C THR A 122 23.85 13.87 -6.20
N THR A 123 23.31 13.95 -7.42
CA THR A 123 24.04 14.25 -8.66
C THR A 123 25.17 13.26 -8.95
N ALA A 124 25.19 12.10 -8.30
CA ALA A 124 26.11 11.02 -8.63
C ALA A 124 25.67 10.29 -9.90
N PRO A 125 26.59 9.82 -10.76
CA PRO A 125 26.24 8.91 -11.84
C PRO A 125 25.60 7.63 -11.31
N GLN A 126 24.53 7.17 -11.96
CA GLN A 126 23.80 5.94 -11.67
C GLN A 126 23.41 5.21 -12.95
N ILE A 127 22.96 3.96 -12.80
CA ILE A 127 22.36 3.20 -13.89
C ILE A 127 20.84 3.22 -13.72
N GLU A 128 20.12 3.57 -14.76
CA GLU A 128 18.65 3.47 -14.84
C GLU A 128 18.25 2.34 -15.79
N LEU A 129 17.14 1.68 -15.48
CA LEU A 129 16.53 0.70 -16.36
C LEU A 129 15.44 1.41 -17.17
N ALA A 130 15.81 1.92 -18.35
CA ALA A 130 14.90 2.61 -19.24
C ALA A 130 13.94 1.61 -19.89
N PHE A 131 12.64 1.75 -19.65
CA PHE A 131 11.65 0.89 -20.28
C PHE A 131 11.54 1.18 -21.78
N THR A 132 11.71 0.16 -22.62
CA THR A 132 11.67 0.30 -24.08
C THR A 132 10.35 -0.19 -24.67
N GLY A 133 9.69 -1.16 -24.03
CA GLY A 133 8.38 -1.61 -24.47
C GLY A 133 7.91 -2.91 -23.85
N ARG A 134 6.66 -3.23 -24.14
CA ARG A 134 6.05 -4.54 -23.88
C ARG A 134 6.31 -5.44 -25.08
N GLN A 135 6.81 -6.64 -24.84
CA GLN A 135 6.98 -7.66 -25.89
C GLN A 135 5.68 -7.81 -26.69
N THR A 136 5.79 -8.04 -28.00
CA THR A 136 4.67 -8.15 -28.95
C THR A 136 3.79 -6.89 -29.11
N SER A 137 4.20 -5.76 -28.54
CA SER A 137 3.56 -4.44 -28.76
C SER A 137 4.56 -3.48 -29.43
N PRO A 138 4.10 -2.42 -30.10
CA PRO A 138 4.98 -1.34 -30.54
C PRO A 138 5.81 -0.79 -29.37
N PRO A 139 7.07 -0.38 -29.60
CA PRO A 139 7.89 0.26 -28.58
C PRO A 139 7.24 1.51 -27.97
N GLY A 140 7.64 1.82 -26.74
CA GLY A 140 7.23 3.01 -26.02
C GLY A 140 6.22 2.75 -24.90
N GLY A 141 5.59 3.84 -24.46
CA GLY A 141 4.87 3.87 -23.19
C GLY A 141 5.84 4.12 -22.03
N HIS A 142 5.39 3.90 -20.81
CA HIS A 142 6.23 4.04 -19.63
C HIS A 142 5.74 3.13 -18.50
N ILE A 143 6.66 2.81 -17.60
CA ILE A 143 6.32 2.22 -16.32
C ILE A 143 5.94 3.34 -15.35
N CYS A 144 4.89 3.10 -14.59
CA CYS A 144 4.41 3.98 -13.55
C CYS A 144 4.08 3.16 -12.31
N VAL A 145 3.86 3.85 -11.20
CA VAL A 145 3.22 3.27 -10.02
C VAL A 145 1.87 3.93 -9.81
N ARG A 146 0.92 3.15 -9.36
CA ARG A 146 -0.42 3.62 -9.05
C ARG A 146 -0.83 3.13 -7.68
N LEU A 147 -1.56 3.97 -6.95
CA LEU A 147 -2.15 3.55 -5.69
C LEU A 147 -3.13 2.38 -5.94
N ALA A 148 -2.83 1.25 -5.32
CA ALA A 148 -3.65 0.04 -5.27
C ALA A 148 -4.30 -0.09 -3.89
N SER A 149 -5.07 -1.17 -3.69
CA SER A 149 -5.64 -1.48 -2.39
C SER A 149 -4.58 -1.49 -1.29
N GLY A 150 -4.95 -1.13 -0.05
CA GLY A 150 -4.04 -1.15 1.10
C GLY A 150 -2.88 -0.14 1.04
N ASN A 151 -3.06 1.01 0.39
CA ASN A 151 -2.04 2.05 0.24
C ASN A 151 -0.71 1.56 -0.37
N ARG A 152 -0.78 0.48 -1.15
CA ARG A 152 0.38 -0.08 -1.86
C ARG A 152 0.49 0.59 -3.22
N HIS A 153 1.70 0.88 -3.63
CA HIS A 153 1.94 1.42 -4.97
C HIS A 153 2.33 0.25 -5.86
N GLU A 154 1.41 -0.18 -6.72
CA GLU A 154 1.66 -1.28 -7.65
C GLU A 154 2.30 -0.75 -8.93
N PHE A 155 3.13 -1.57 -9.56
CA PHE A 155 3.72 -1.21 -10.84
C PHE A 155 2.74 -1.49 -11.99
N ARG A 156 2.68 -0.53 -12.91
CA ARG A 156 1.79 -0.53 -14.06
C ARG A 156 2.57 -0.09 -15.30
N TYR A 157 2.09 -0.54 -16.44
CA TYR A 157 2.47 -0.04 -17.76
C TYR A 157 1.35 0.85 -18.30
N SER A 158 1.72 2.05 -18.74
CA SER A 158 0.85 2.93 -19.52
C SER A 158 1.33 2.95 -20.98
N PRO A 159 0.44 2.75 -21.97
CA PRO A 159 0.82 2.76 -23.37
C PRO A 159 1.28 4.15 -23.86
N PRO A 160 1.98 4.22 -25.00
CA PRO A 160 2.31 5.49 -25.63
C PRO A 160 1.07 6.35 -25.87
N GLN A 161 1.18 7.65 -25.62
CA GLN A 161 0.10 8.63 -25.87
C GLN A 161 -1.23 8.26 -25.20
N ASN A 162 -1.17 7.68 -24.00
CA ASN A 162 -2.36 7.26 -23.26
C ASN A 162 -3.31 8.45 -22.99
N PRO A 163 -4.54 8.46 -23.54
CA PRO A 163 -5.48 9.55 -23.33
C PRO A 163 -6.29 9.41 -22.04
N ALA A 164 -6.26 8.24 -21.39
CA ALA A 164 -7.04 7.96 -20.19
C ALA A 164 -6.25 8.35 -18.94
N HIS A 165 -6.91 9.06 -18.02
CA HIS A 165 -6.30 9.51 -16.77
C HIS A 165 -7.40 9.67 -15.72
N ASP A 166 -7.25 8.97 -14.59
CA ASP A 166 -8.06 9.18 -13.40
C ASP A 166 -7.25 10.00 -12.38
N PRO A 167 -7.67 11.25 -12.09
CA PRO A 167 -6.97 12.11 -11.14
C PRO A 167 -7.01 11.62 -9.70
N SER A 168 -7.95 10.73 -9.34
CA SER A 168 -8.04 10.15 -8.00
C SER A 168 -7.01 9.04 -7.77
N ARG A 169 -6.52 8.41 -8.84
CA ARG A 169 -5.57 7.30 -8.81
C ARG A 169 -4.59 7.40 -9.98
N PRO A 170 -3.72 8.43 -10.00
CA PRO A 170 -2.81 8.66 -11.11
C PRO A 170 -1.80 7.52 -11.24
N CYS A 171 -1.51 7.16 -12.49
CA CYS A 171 -0.35 6.36 -12.88
C CYS A 171 0.87 7.29 -12.90
N ILE A 172 1.57 7.35 -11.77
CA ILE A 172 2.69 8.26 -11.55
C ILE A 172 3.94 7.67 -12.23
N PRO A 173 4.52 8.32 -13.25
CA PRO A 173 5.68 7.79 -13.96
C PRO A 173 6.86 7.60 -13.01
N VAL A 174 7.69 6.58 -13.26
CA VAL A 174 8.83 6.27 -12.40
C VAL A 174 10.12 6.12 -13.20
N VAL A 175 11.21 6.60 -12.62
CA VAL A 175 12.56 6.20 -12.98
C VAL A 175 12.96 5.00 -12.14
N LEU A 176 13.52 3.97 -12.77
CA LEU A 176 13.97 2.75 -12.12
C LEU A 176 15.50 2.77 -11.99
N ALA A 177 16.02 3.28 -10.88
CA ALA A 177 17.45 3.31 -10.62
C ALA A 177 17.91 1.95 -10.07
N LEU A 178 18.92 1.36 -10.70
CA LEU A 178 19.57 0.15 -10.21
C LEU A 178 20.37 0.50 -8.94
N THR A 179 20.16 -0.27 -7.88
CA THR A 179 20.88 -0.12 -6.62
C THR A 179 21.40 -1.46 -6.13
N ARG A 180 22.58 -1.44 -5.51
CA ARG A 180 23.16 -2.59 -4.78
C ARG A 180 23.13 -2.39 -3.28
N ASP A 181 22.62 -1.25 -2.83
CA ASP A 181 22.42 -1.01 -1.43
C ASP A 181 21.29 -1.93 -0.97
N VAL A 182 21.53 -2.63 0.14
CA VAL A 182 20.45 -3.30 0.83
C VAL A 182 19.48 -2.19 1.26
N PRO A 183 18.19 -2.25 0.87
CA PRO A 183 17.21 -1.27 1.34
C PRO A 183 17.33 -1.19 2.86
N PRO A 184 17.35 0.01 3.45
CA PRO A 184 17.54 0.16 4.89
C PRO A 184 16.56 -0.79 5.58
N PRO A 185 17.01 -1.57 6.59
CA PRO A 185 16.13 -2.49 7.28
C PRO A 185 14.88 -1.71 7.67
N GLN A 186 13.72 -2.20 7.22
CA GLN A 186 12.44 -1.63 7.60
C GLN A 186 12.50 -1.45 9.12
N PRO A 187 12.21 -0.25 9.67
CA PRO A 187 12.45 0.01 11.08
C PRO A 187 11.86 -1.14 11.89
N ALA A 188 12.76 -1.86 12.58
CA ALA A 188 12.36 -2.94 13.47
C ALA A 188 11.35 -2.35 14.46
N PRO A 189 10.32 -3.10 14.88
CA PRO A 189 9.41 -2.63 15.92
C PRO A 189 10.24 -2.24 17.13
N THR A 190 10.32 -0.93 17.39
CA THR A 190 11.11 -0.35 18.47
C THR A 190 10.68 -1.02 19.76
N THR A 191 11.60 -1.73 20.42
CA THR A 191 11.33 -2.31 21.74
C THR A 191 11.20 -1.14 22.71
N ILE A 192 9.98 -0.85 23.17
CA ILE A 192 9.73 0.24 24.11
C ILE A 192 9.24 -0.31 25.43
N THR A 193 9.99 0.09 26.46
CA THR A 193 9.86 -0.14 27.88
C THR A 193 8.43 0.07 28.38
N THR A 194 7.97 -0.89 29.18
CA THR A 194 6.71 -0.87 29.92
C THR A 194 6.62 0.38 30.79
N ILE A 195 5.70 1.30 30.46
CA ILE A 195 5.35 2.41 31.34
C ILE A 195 4.26 1.89 32.28
N THR A 196 4.58 1.79 33.57
CA THR A 196 3.64 1.48 34.64
C THR A 196 2.78 2.71 34.89
N THR A 197 1.49 2.64 34.55
CA THR A 197 0.52 3.70 34.82
C THR A 197 0.05 3.61 36.28
N THR A 198 0.39 4.61 37.09
CA THR A 198 -0.18 4.81 38.43
C THR A 198 -1.61 5.33 38.30
N THR A 199 -2.57 4.64 38.90
CA THR A 199 -3.97 5.06 39.02
C THR A 199 -4.13 6.11 40.12
N THR A 200 -4.57 7.31 39.75
CA THR A 200 -5.13 8.29 40.69
C THR A 200 -6.64 8.25 40.64
N THR A 201 -7.25 7.92 41.78
CA THR A 201 -8.69 7.97 42.02
C THR A 201 -9.15 9.41 42.23
N THR A 202 -10.08 9.88 41.39
CA THR A 202 -10.85 11.11 41.62
C THR A 202 -12.31 10.79 41.87
N THR A 203 -12.85 11.41 42.91
CA THR A 203 -14.17 11.18 43.51
C THR A 203 -15.30 11.68 42.61
N ALA A 204 -16.33 10.85 42.46
CA ALA A 204 -17.49 11.09 41.59
C ALA A 204 -18.43 12.18 42.11
N GLY A 205 -18.84 13.08 41.21
CA GLY A 205 -20.03 13.93 41.37
C GLY A 205 -21.32 13.19 40.97
N PRO A 206 -22.51 13.73 41.33
CA PRO A 206 -23.78 13.03 41.15
C PRO A 206 -24.14 12.79 39.68
N PRO A 207 -24.94 11.74 39.38
CA PRO A 207 -25.20 11.30 38.01
C PRO A 207 -26.14 12.29 37.32
N VAL A 208 -25.64 12.97 36.30
CA VAL A 208 -26.48 13.64 35.31
C VAL A 208 -27.03 12.55 34.41
N VAL A 209 -28.34 12.32 34.47
CA VAL A 209 -29.05 11.39 33.60
C VAL A 209 -29.14 11.99 32.20
N PRO A 210 -28.56 11.38 31.14
CA PRO A 210 -28.92 11.71 29.77
C PRO A 210 -30.24 11.01 29.45
N SER A 211 -31.22 11.83 29.05
CA SER A 211 -32.51 11.39 28.54
C SER A 211 -32.42 11.14 27.03
N ALA A 212 -33.21 10.18 26.54
CA ALA A 212 -33.48 9.81 25.15
C ALA A 212 -32.33 9.12 24.36
N THR A 213 -32.36 7.79 24.41
CA THR A 213 -32.23 6.82 23.29
C THR A 213 -31.65 7.33 21.96
N ALA A 214 -30.39 7.75 21.95
CA ALA A 214 -29.59 7.77 20.73
C ALA A 214 -29.10 6.34 20.48
N ALA A 215 -29.33 5.80 19.28
CA ALA A 215 -28.67 4.56 18.88
C ALA A 215 -27.14 4.72 19.06
N PRO A 216 -26.42 3.69 19.54
CA PRO A 216 -24.97 3.77 19.61
C PRO A 216 -24.42 4.15 18.25
N ALA A 217 -23.45 5.08 18.25
CA ALA A 217 -22.74 5.42 17.02
C ALA A 217 -22.24 4.13 16.35
N PRO A 218 -22.26 4.04 15.01
CA PRO A 218 -22.00 2.78 14.31
C PRO A 218 -20.54 2.28 14.45
N PHE A 219 -19.71 3.02 15.18
CA PHE A 219 -18.31 2.76 15.46
C PHE A 219 -17.90 3.45 16.76
N ARG A 220 -16.71 3.09 17.26
CA ARG A 220 -16.07 3.74 18.40
C ARG A 220 -15.05 4.76 17.90
N ASP A 221 -15.13 6.02 18.34
CA ASP A 221 -14.10 7.00 18.02
C ASP A 221 -12.80 6.70 18.78
N VAL A 222 -11.73 6.41 18.02
CA VAL A 222 -10.38 6.13 18.51
C VAL A 222 -9.34 7.07 17.92
N THR A 223 -9.76 8.22 17.39
CA THR A 223 -8.87 9.23 16.78
C THR A 223 -7.83 9.76 17.76
N ALA A 224 -8.17 9.86 19.04
CA ALA A 224 -7.22 10.19 20.11
C ALA A 224 -6.09 9.15 20.28
N LEU A 225 -6.27 7.93 19.78
CA LEU A 225 -5.25 6.88 19.75
C LEU A 225 -4.43 6.89 18.44
N GLY A 226 -4.71 7.82 17.53
CA GLY A 226 -4.09 7.91 16.21
C GLY A 226 -4.70 6.94 15.20
N TRP A 227 -5.96 6.55 15.36
CA TRP A 227 -6.66 5.65 14.45
C TRP A 227 -8.00 6.24 14.05
N ARG A 228 -8.35 6.17 12.77
CA ARG A 228 -9.66 6.60 12.27
C ARG A 228 -10.49 5.40 11.86
N PHE A 229 -11.79 5.46 12.10
CA PHE A 229 -12.74 4.52 11.52
C PHE A 229 -12.87 4.79 10.02
N VAL A 230 -12.77 3.74 9.20
CA VAL A 230 -12.82 3.84 7.74
C VAL A 230 -14.05 3.17 7.12
N GLY A 231 -14.83 2.43 7.90
CA GLY A 231 -16.09 1.83 7.48
C GLY A 231 -16.25 0.38 7.91
N CYS A 232 -17.36 -0.23 7.48
CA CYS A 232 -17.66 -1.64 7.69
C CYS A 232 -17.33 -2.44 6.42
N ALA A 233 -16.44 -3.42 6.52
CA ALA A 233 -15.99 -4.24 5.40
C ALA A 233 -16.59 -5.66 5.46
N PRO A 234 -17.07 -6.22 4.33
CA PRO A 234 -17.55 -7.61 4.29
C PRO A 234 -16.39 -8.61 4.30
N GLU A 235 -16.63 -9.77 4.90
CA GLU A 235 -15.75 -10.94 4.93
C GLU A 235 -16.46 -12.10 4.20
N GLU A 236 -16.18 -12.30 2.91
CA GLU A 236 -16.72 -13.45 2.18
C GLU A 236 -15.80 -14.68 2.26
N GLY A 237 -16.37 -15.80 2.72
CA GLY A 237 -15.85 -17.17 2.54
C GLY A 237 -15.71 -17.98 3.84
N PRO A 238 -16.12 -19.26 3.90
CA PRO A 238 -15.74 -20.14 5.00
C PRO A 238 -14.22 -20.29 5.02
N ALA A 239 -13.64 -20.43 6.21
CA ALA A 239 -12.20 -20.40 6.52
C ALA A 239 -11.30 -21.49 5.86
N GLY A 240 -11.61 -21.97 4.64
CA GLY A 240 -11.01 -23.18 4.07
C GLY A 240 -10.71 -23.19 2.57
N ASP A 241 -10.99 -22.15 1.78
CA ASP A 241 -10.70 -22.14 0.33
C ASP A 241 -9.53 -21.24 -0.09
N GLY A 242 -8.80 -20.66 0.87
CA GLY A 242 -7.57 -19.91 0.59
C GLY A 242 -7.77 -18.57 -0.13
N LEU A 243 -9.03 -18.15 -0.38
CA LEU A 243 -9.36 -16.84 -0.94
C LEU A 243 -9.47 -15.77 0.17
N GLY A 244 -8.29 -15.45 0.73
CA GLY A 244 -7.88 -14.18 1.37
C GLY A 244 -8.88 -13.50 2.30
N ARG A 245 -8.67 -13.59 3.62
CA ARG A 245 -9.30 -12.76 4.66
C ARG A 245 -9.25 -11.26 4.35
N THR A 246 -10.19 -10.47 4.89
CA THR A 246 -10.21 -9.00 4.72
C THR A 246 -8.92 -8.36 5.19
N LEU A 247 -8.37 -8.85 6.31
CA LEU A 247 -7.03 -8.53 6.80
C LEU A 247 -6.24 -9.84 7.01
N GLY A 248 -5.15 -10.02 6.26
CA GLY A 248 -4.37 -11.26 6.26
C GLY A 248 -3.11 -11.26 7.14
N GLY A 249 -2.97 -10.31 8.06
CA GLY A 249 -1.81 -10.17 8.94
C GLY A 249 -1.94 -10.99 10.22
N ALA A 250 -2.04 -10.31 11.38
CA ALA A 250 -2.15 -10.97 12.68
C ALA A 250 -3.61 -11.12 13.13
N LEU A 251 -3.87 -12.14 13.94
CA LEU A 251 -5.15 -12.40 14.60
C LEU A 251 -4.95 -12.44 16.12
N HIS A 252 -5.90 -11.85 16.85
CA HIS A 252 -6.07 -12.01 18.28
C HIS A 252 -7.54 -12.18 18.61
N ALA A 253 -7.88 -13.15 19.47
CA ALA A 253 -9.26 -13.36 19.91
C ALA A 253 -9.30 -13.39 21.43
N ASP A 254 -10.15 -12.57 22.03
CA ASP A 254 -10.25 -12.41 23.48
C ASP A 254 -11.65 -11.94 23.89
N ASP A 255 -12.16 -12.43 25.02
CA ASP A 255 -13.51 -12.08 25.48
C ASP A 255 -13.56 -10.69 26.15
N GLY A 256 -12.41 -10.10 26.44
CA GLY A 256 -12.23 -8.70 26.84
C GLY A 256 -11.97 -7.74 25.67
N LEU A 257 -12.16 -8.16 24.41
CA LEU A 257 -11.88 -7.30 23.26
C LEU A 257 -12.75 -6.04 23.23
N THR A 258 -12.10 -4.88 23.05
CA THR A 258 -12.71 -3.61 22.62
C THR A 258 -12.02 -3.07 21.36
N ASN A 259 -12.57 -2.02 20.72
CA ASN A 259 -11.91 -1.40 19.58
C ASN A 259 -10.55 -0.80 19.96
N GLU A 260 -10.43 -0.20 21.16
CA GLU A 260 -9.16 0.31 21.67
C GLU A 260 -8.11 -0.80 21.82
N VAL A 261 -8.51 -1.94 22.37
CA VAL A 261 -7.63 -3.13 22.49
C VAL A 261 -7.19 -3.59 21.12
N CYS A 262 -8.11 -3.62 20.14
CA CYS A 262 -7.78 -4.07 18.79
C CYS A 262 -6.80 -3.13 18.08
N VAL A 263 -7.06 -1.82 18.06
CA VAL A 263 -6.14 -0.85 17.42
C VAL A 263 -4.79 -0.82 18.13
N ALA A 264 -4.76 -0.96 19.47
CA ALA A 264 -3.52 -1.06 20.22
C ALA A 264 -2.73 -2.34 19.88
N PHE A 265 -3.41 -3.48 19.76
CA PHE A 265 -2.82 -4.76 19.38
C PHE A 265 -2.19 -4.71 17.98
N CYS A 266 -2.90 -4.15 17.00
CA CYS A 266 -2.42 -4.01 15.63
C CYS A 266 -1.32 -2.96 15.50
N ARG A 267 -1.45 -1.81 16.18
CA ARG A 267 -0.38 -0.81 16.27
C ARG A 267 0.90 -1.39 16.84
N GLY A 268 0.79 -2.18 17.93
CA GLY A 268 1.93 -2.84 18.57
C GLY A 268 2.65 -3.86 17.68
N ARG A 269 2.04 -4.25 16.56
CA ARG A 269 2.60 -5.17 15.55
C ARG A 269 2.96 -4.47 14.24
N GLY A 270 2.90 -3.14 14.21
CA GLY A 270 3.25 -2.34 13.04
C GLY A 270 2.25 -2.47 11.88
N PHE A 271 1.00 -2.83 12.18
CA PHE A 271 -0.04 -2.91 11.16
C PHE A 271 -0.75 -1.57 10.97
N ARG A 272 -1.06 -1.24 9.71
CA ARG A 272 -1.81 -0.04 9.32
C ARG A 272 -3.31 -0.17 9.58
N PHE A 273 -3.87 -1.36 9.43
CA PHE A 273 -5.28 -1.64 9.61
C PHE A 273 -5.51 -2.55 10.81
N ALA A 274 -6.60 -2.26 11.51
CA ALA A 274 -7.14 -3.04 12.61
C ALA A 274 -8.63 -3.22 12.33
N GLY A 275 -9.13 -4.42 12.56
CA GLY A 275 -10.52 -4.70 12.31
C GLY A 275 -11.05 -5.66 13.35
N SER A 276 -12.12 -5.26 14.02
CA SER A 276 -12.81 -6.13 14.95
C SER A 276 -13.90 -6.89 14.24
N GLU A 277 -13.94 -8.21 14.41
CA GLU A 277 -14.95 -9.09 13.86
C GLU A 277 -15.55 -9.96 14.97
N TYR A 278 -16.82 -10.35 14.80
CA TYR A 278 -17.49 -11.34 15.62
C TYR A 278 -17.35 -11.12 17.14
N ARG A 279 -17.40 -9.83 17.56
CA ARG A 279 -17.39 -9.35 18.96
C ARG A 279 -16.05 -9.46 19.68
N ARG A 280 -15.25 -10.49 19.36
CA ARG A 280 -14.10 -10.93 20.15
C ARG A 280 -12.83 -11.09 19.32
N GLU A 281 -12.90 -10.96 18.00
CA GLU A 281 -11.76 -11.14 17.11
C GLU A 281 -11.21 -9.78 16.69
N CYS A 282 -9.89 -9.67 16.70
CA CYS A 282 -9.14 -8.55 16.19
C CYS A 282 -8.19 -9.05 15.11
N TRP A 283 -8.40 -8.53 13.92
CA TRP A 283 -7.60 -8.80 12.74
C TRP A 283 -6.75 -7.59 12.43
N CYS A 284 -5.51 -7.82 12.06
CA CYS A 284 -4.57 -6.79 11.64
C CYS A 284 -4.11 -7.06 10.23
N GLY A 285 -3.81 -6.00 9.49
CA GLY A 285 -3.19 -6.13 8.19
C GLY A 285 -2.61 -4.81 7.74
N ASN A 286 -1.75 -4.89 6.74
CA ASN A 286 -1.27 -3.70 6.03
C ASN A 286 -2.08 -3.44 4.76
N THR A 287 -3.04 -4.32 4.48
CA THR A 287 -3.68 -4.45 3.19
C THR A 287 -5.11 -4.94 3.35
N LEU A 288 -6.04 -4.35 2.58
CA LEU A 288 -7.41 -4.86 2.43
C LEU A 288 -7.51 -5.70 1.15
N ALA A 289 -8.30 -6.76 1.17
CA ALA A 289 -8.65 -7.50 -0.04
C ALA A 289 -9.48 -6.62 -0.99
N GLU A 290 -9.22 -6.72 -2.30
CA GLU A 290 -9.77 -5.81 -3.32
C GLU A 290 -11.31 -5.89 -3.47
N THR A 291 -11.89 -7.04 -3.17
CA THR A 291 -13.35 -7.26 -3.15
C THR A 291 -14.01 -6.84 -1.82
N ARG A 292 -13.26 -6.35 -0.84
CA ARG A 292 -13.70 -6.18 0.56
C ARG A 292 -13.46 -4.76 1.06
N VAL A 293 -13.88 -3.78 0.25
CA VAL A 293 -13.74 -2.34 0.56
C VAL A 293 -14.72 -1.95 1.68
N PRO A 294 -14.29 -1.21 2.71
CA PRO A 294 -15.17 -0.72 3.76
C PRO A 294 -16.20 0.27 3.18
N GLY A 295 -17.47 0.05 3.51
CA GLY A 295 -18.56 0.99 3.21
C GLY A 295 -18.92 1.84 4.42
N THR A 296 -19.48 3.03 4.16
CA THR A 296 -20.00 3.95 5.19
C THR A 296 -21.50 4.23 5.04
N THR A 297 -22.17 3.55 4.12
CA THR A 297 -23.63 3.64 3.94
C THR A 297 -24.37 2.86 5.03
N ALA A 298 -25.61 3.23 5.33
CA ALA A 298 -26.46 2.49 6.27
C ALA A 298 -26.53 0.98 5.95
N ALA A 299 -26.53 0.61 4.67
CA ALA A 299 -26.53 -0.80 4.23
C ALA A 299 -25.25 -1.54 4.64
N SER A 300 -24.07 -0.92 4.49
CA SER A 300 -22.80 -1.51 4.90
C SER A 300 -22.66 -1.59 6.43
N LEU A 301 -23.07 -0.55 7.14
CA LEU A 301 -23.00 -0.51 8.61
C LEU A 301 -23.93 -1.52 9.27
N ALA A 302 -25.05 -1.91 8.61
CA ALA A 302 -25.93 -2.97 9.10
C ALA A 302 -25.21 -4.33 9.26
N GLY A 303 -24.09 -4.53 8.53
CA GLY A 303 -23.20 -5.67 8.70
C GLY A 303 -22.43 -5.64 10.02
N CYS A 304 -21.98 -4.47 10.46
CA CYS A 304 -21.22 -4.26 11.69
C CYS A 304 -22.14 -3.78 12.81
N ARG A 305 -22.80 -4.71 13.51
CA ARG A 305 -23.77 -4.39 14.57
C ARG A 305 -23.62 -5.23 15.83
N LEU A 306 -22.57 -6.04 15.92
CA LEU A 306 -22.36 -6.91 17.08
C LEU A 306 -21.62 -6.13 18.17
N PRO A 307 -22.16 -6.07 19.39
CA PRO A 307 -21.46 -5.48 20.52
C PRO A 307 -20.14 -6.18 20.82
N CYS A 308 -19.10 -5.43 21.16
CA CYS A 308 -17.81 -5.98 21.61
C CYS A 308 -17.99 -6.87 22.85
N ALA A 309 -17.17 -7.90 22.97
CA ALA A 309 -17.21 -8.82 24.09
C ALA A 309 -16.76 -8.13 25.40
N GLY A 310 -15.74 -7.27 25.33
CA GLY A 310 -15.21 -6.53 26.48
C GLY A 310 -15.97 -5.23 26.82
N ASP A 311 -16.76 -4.70 25.90
CA ASP A 311 -17.56 -3.49 26.11
C ASP A 311 -18.83 -3.49 25.23
N GLY A 312 -19.98 -3.83 25.82
CA GLY A 312 -21.25 -3.91 25.12
C GLY A 312 -21.79 -2.57 24.58
N ALA A 313 -21.18 -1.44 24.94
CA ALA A 313 -21.54 -0.13 24.39
C ALA A 313 -20.85 0.17 23.05
N GLN A 314 -19.87 -0.64 22.64
CA GLN A 314 -19.13 -0.50 21.39
C GLN A 314 -19.54 -1.56 20.37
N ILE A 315 -19.41 -1.24 19.09
CA ILE A 315 -19.61 -2.19 17.98
C ILE A 315 -18.26 -2.79 17.58
N CYS A 316 -18.18 -4.13 17.53
CA CYS A 316 -17.01 -4.89 17.10
C CYS A 316 -17.36 -5.84 15.94
N GLY A 317 -17.71 -5.25 14.79
CA GLY A 317 -18.00 -5.97 13.56
C GLY A 317 -19.31 -6.76 13.57
N GLY A 318 -19.32 -7.85 12.79
CA GLY A 318 -20.48 -8.65 12.44
C GLY A 318 -20.15 -10.12 12.24
N ARG A 319 -21.14 -10.88 11.75
CA ARG A 319 -20.90 -12.23 11.21
C ARG A 319 -20.46 -12.07 9.77
N GLY A 320 -19.16 -12.23 9.49
CA GLY A 320 -18.64 -11.99 8.15
C GLY A 320 -18.57 -10.50 7.80
N TRP A 321 -18.39 -9.64 8.81
CA TRP A 321 -18.27 -8.19 8.63
C TRP A 321 -17.33 -7.62 9.69
N MET A 322 -16.52 -6.64 9.31
CA MET A 322 -15.46 -6.11 10.16
C MET A 322 -15.58 -4.59 10.30
N SER A 323 -15.62 -4.13 11.56
CA SER A 323 -15.50 -2.70 11.86
C SER A 323 -14.03 -2.32 11.69
N LEU A 324 -13.72 -1.54 10.66
CA LEU A 324 -12.35 -1.33 10.21
C LEU A 324 -11.83 0.06 10.62
N TYR A 325 -10.60 0.04 11.13
CA TYR A 325 -9.84 1.23 11.53
C TYR A 325 -8.51 1.28 10.79
N GLU A 326 -8.04 2.49 10.55
CA GLU A 326 -6.77 2.77 9.89
C GLU A 326 -5.92 3.71 10.76
N ALA A 327 -4.63 3.40 10.90
CA ALA A 327 -3.68 4.27 11.55
C ALA A 327 -3.55 5.60 10.80
N CYS A 328 -3.67 6.70 11.52
CA CYS A 328 -3.49 8.05 10.99
C CYS A 328 -2.00 8.33 10.76
N VAL A 329 -1.69 9.16 9.76
CA VAL A 329 -0.33 9.64 9.51
C VAL A 329 0.06 10.62 10.60
N GLU A 330 1.26 10.48 11.15
CA GLU A 330 1.78 11.37 12.20
C GLU A 330 1.87 12.81 11.66
N GLY A 331 1.25 13.76 12.38
CA GLY A 331 1.12 15.16 11.94
C GLY A 331 0.03 15.42 10.89
N GLY A 332 -0.69 14.38 10.44
CA GLY A 332 -1.84 14.49 9.54
C GLY A 332 -3.18 14.63 10.27
N SER A 333 -4.25 14.93 9.53
CA SER A 333 -5.61 14.92 10.07
C SER A 333 -6.08 13.48 10.35
N CYS A 334 -6.63 13.28 11.55
CA CYS A 334 -7.16 11.98 11.98
C CYS A 334 -8.67 12.11 12.17
N VAL A 335 -9.41 11.89 11.08
CA VAL A 335 -10.86 12.09 11.02
C VAL A 335 -11.53 10.79 10.61
N ASN A 336 -12.55 10.39 11.35
CA ASN A 336 -13.38 9.23 11.02
C ASN A 336 -14.14 9.46 9.72
N ALA A 337 -14.41 8.38 8.99
CA ALA A 337 -15.21 8.46 7.79
C ALA A 337 -16.63 8.98 8.09
N GLU A 338 -17.15 9.82 7.19
CA GLU A 338 -18.51 10.34 7.31
C GLU A 338 -19.54 9.29 6.90
N PHE A 339 -20.70 9.34 7.55
CA PHE A 339 -21.82 8.44 7.27
C PHE A 339 -22.80 9.16 6.36
N GLU A 340 -22.99 8.60 5.17
CA GLU A 340 -24.11 9.02 4.32
C GLU A 340 -25.40 8.50 4.98
N SER A 341 -26.20 9.43 5.48
CA SER A 341 -27.52 9.18 6.08
C SER A 341 -28.54 8.70 5.05
#